data_AF-A0A7C2AIB2-F1
#
_entry.id   AF-A0A7C2AIB2-F1
#
_cell.length_a   1.000
_cell.length_b   1.000
_cell.length_c   1.000
_cell.angle_alpha   90.00
_cell.angle_beta   90.00
_cell.angle_gamma   90.00
#
_symmetry.space_group_name_H-M   'P 1'
#
loop_
_entity.id
_entity.type
_entity.pdbx_description
1 polymer ?
#
loop_
_entity_poly.entity_id
_entity_poly.type
_entity_poly.pdbx_seq_one_letter_code
_entity_poly.pdbx_strand_id
1 'polypeptide(L)'
;MREENRDITLKVRNLRTRFYTYQGTLDAVNGIDLDIHKNEVVGLVGETGCGKSVTALSIMRLIQPPGKIVSGKIILNGEDLMKKSEKEMRKIRGGEISMIFQRPMSSLNPTFKIGVQMTDIIRVHQNLSKKEALDRAIKRLNDVKLS
;
A
#
# COMPACT_ATOMS: atom_id res chain seq x y z
N MET A 1 18.98 -27.05 -15.20
CA MET A 1 18.50 -25.67 -15.11
C MET A 1 17.87 -25.51 -13.73
N ARG A 2 18.53 -24.80 -12.80
CA ARG A 2 18.02 -24.61 -11.44
C ARG A 2 17.05 -23.44 -11.49
N GLU A 3 15.76 -23.68 -11.20
CA GLU A 3 14.84 -22.62 -10.82
C GLU A 3 15.43 -21.93 -9.58
N GLU A 4 15.96 -20.73 -9.75
CA GLU A 4 16.31 -19.88 -8.62
C GLU A 4 15.02 -19.62 -7.85
N ASN A 5 14.91 -20.25 -6.68
CA ASN A 5 13.83 -20.09 -5.73
C ASN A 5 13.89 -18.66 -5.18
N ARG A 6 13.42 -17.69 -5.97
CA ARG A 6 13.36 -16.28 -5.58
C ARG A 6 12.33 -16.18 -4.46
N ASP A 7 12.74 -15.57 -3.37
CA ASP A 7 11.87 -15.38 -2.21
C ASP A 7 10.71 -14.45 -2.59
N ILE A 8 9.47 -14.94 -2.49
CA ILE A 8 8.26 -14.19 -2.86
C ILE A 8 7.93 -13.23 -1.73
N THR A 9 7.98 -11.93 -2.00
CA THR A 9 7.66 -10.87 -1.04
C THR A 9 6.15 -10.63 -0.95
N LEU A 10 5.45 -10.57 -2.08
CA LEU A 10 4.01 -10.39 -2.14
C LEU A 10 3.37 -11.47 -2.97
N LYS A 11 2.36 -12.15 -2.41
CA LYS A 11 1.56 -13.18 -3.07
C LYS A 11 0.09 -12.84 -2.96
N VAL A 12 -0.55 -12.60 -4.09
CA VAL A 12 -2.00 -12.35 -4.22
C VAL A 12 -2.64 -13.56 -4.86
N ARG A 13 -3.71 -14.07 -4.27
CA ARG A 13 -4.44 -15.24 -4.79
C ARG A 13 -5.95 -15.01 -4.85
N ASN A 14 -6.55 -15.25 -6.01
CA ASN A 14 -7.97 -15.12 -6.32
C ASN A 14 -8.60 -13.86 -5.70
N LEU A 15 -7.91 -12.72 -5.83
CA LEU A 15 -8.36 -11.47 -5.26
C LEU A 15 -9.56 -10.95 -6.04
N ARG A 16 -10.67 -10.72 -5.34
CA ARG A 16 -11.90 -10.16 -5.91
C ARG A 16 -12.35 -8.95 -5.12
N THR A 17 -12.60 -7.86 -5.84
CA THR A 17 -13.09 -6.61 -5.28
C THR A 17 -14.29 -6.14 -6.08
N ARG A 18 -15.37 -5.85 -5.37
CA ARG A 18 -16.69 -5.60 -5.92
C ARG A 18 -17.24 -4.29 -5.39
N PHE A 19 -17.94 -3.53 -6.24
CA PHE A 19 -18.66 -2.32 -5.86
C PHE A 19 -20.16 -2.54 -6.05
N TYR A 20 -20.94 -2.18 -5.04
CA TYR A 20 -22.40 -2.26 -5.08
C TYR A 20 -22.97 -0.89 -5.41
N THR A 21 -23.47 -0.72 -6.64
CA THR A 21 -24.05 0.53 -7.11
C THR A 21 -25.56 0.37 -7.30
N TYR A 22 -26.29 1.48 -7.46
CA TYR A 22 -27.71 1.43 -7.77
C TYR A 22 -28.04 0.73 -9.09
N GLN A 23 -27.08 0.67 -10.03
CA GLN A 23 -27.23 0.01 -11.33
C GLN A 23 -26.82 -1.47 -11.28
N GLY A 24 -26.41 -1.98 -10.12
CA GLY A 24 -26.04 -3.36 -9.91
C GLY A 24 -24.64 -3.52 -9.34
N THR A 25 -24.09 -4.70 -9.55
CA THR A 25 -22.81 -5.11 -8.97
C THR A 25 -21.70 -5.01 -10.01
N LEU A 26 -20.63 -4.28 -9.70
CA LEU A 26 -19.44 -4.15 -10.56
C LEU A 26 -18.26 -4.93 -9.95
N ASP A 27 -17.75 -5.92 -10.68
CA ASP A 27 -16.52 -6.64 -10.32
C ASP A 27 -15.30 -5.87 -10.86
N ALA A 28 -14.77 -4.96 -10.03
CA ALA A 28 -13.63 -4.12 -10.39
C ALA A 28 -12.28 -4.86 -10.36
N VAL A 29 -12.18 -5.94 -9.58
CA VAL A 29 -11.08 -6.91 -9.63
C VAL A 29 -11.72 -8.29 -9.62
N ASN A 30 -11.44 -9.11 -10.63
CA ASN A 30 -12.15 -10.38 -10.85
C ASN A 30 -11.19 -11.58 -10.84
N GLY A 31 -10.71 -11.97 -9.65
CA GLY A 31 -10.02 -13.24 -9.44
C GLY A 31 -8.60 -13.22 -9.94
N ILE A 32 -7.83 -12.19 -9.57
CA ILE A 32 -6.44 -12.07 -10.01
C ILE A 32 -5.48 -12.82 -9.09
N ASP A 33 -4.44 -13.38 -9.70
CA ASP A 33 -3.27 -13.94 -9.05
C ASP A 33 -2.03 -13.12 -9.44
N LEU A 34 -1.16 -12.82 -8.47
CA LEU A 34 0.07 -12.07 -8.69
C LEU A 34 1.13 -12.51 -7.68
N ASP A 35 2.36 -12.72 -8.16
CA ASP A 35 3.54 -12.88 -7.31
C ASP A 35 4.53 -11.76 -7.62
N ILE A 36 5.08 -11.16 -6.57
CA ILE A 36 6.19 -10.20 -6.65
C ILE A 36 7.31 -10.72 -5.78
N HIS A 37 8.46 -10.96 -6.39
CA HIS A 37 9.66 -11.44 -5.73
C HIS A 37 10.44 -10.30 -5.10
N LYS A 38 11.33 -10.66 -4.17
CA LYS A 38 12.25 -9.70 -3.58
C LYS A 38 13.09 -9.04 -4.66
N ASN A 39 13.22 -7.71 -4.57
CA ASN A 39 13.93 -6.85 -5.53
C ASN A 39 13.36 -6.85 -6.96
N GLU A 40 12.11 -7.31 -7.15
CA GLU A 40 11.42 -7.25 -8.43
C GLU A 40 10.64 -5.94 -8.57
N VAL A 41 10.61 -5.40 -9.80
CA VAL A 41 9.76 -4.28 -10.19
C VAL A 41 8.69 -4.79 -11.14
N VAL A 42 7.42 -4.64 -10.74
CA VAL A 42 6.28 -5.07 -11.54
C VAL A 42 5.46 -3.85 -11.97
N GLY A 43 5.18 -3.77 -13.28
CA GLY A 43 4.28 -2.77 -13.85
C GLY A 43 2.91 -3.37 -14.16
N LEU A 44 1.84 -2.75 -13.65
CA LEU A 44 0.46 -3.09 -14.01
C LEU A 44 -0.09 -2.07 -15.01
N VAL A 45 -0.31 -2.50 -16.25
CA VAL A 45 -0.76 -1.65 -17.36
C VAL A 45 -2.14 -2.05 -17.88
N GLY A 46 -2.83 -1.13 -18.54
CA GLY A 46 -4.16 -1.32 -19.10
C GLY A 46 -4.92 0.00 -19.23
N GLU A 47 -6.12 -0.04 -19.82
CA GLU A 47 -6.94 1.14 -20.08
C GLU A 47 -7.49 1.81 -18.81
N THR A 48 -7.89 3.09 -18.91
CA THR A 48 -8.57 3.79 -17.81
C THR A 48 -9.81 3.01 -17.38
N GLY A 49 -9.95 2.76 -16.07
CA GLY A 49 -11.09 2.02 -15.53
C GLY A 49 -10.94 0.50 -15.46
N CYS A 50 -9.87 -0.11 -15.99
CA CYS A 50 -9.69 -1.57 -15.97
C CYS A 50 -9.34 -2.18 -14.59
N GLY A 51 -9.43 -1.42 -13.50
CA GLY A 51 -9.22 -1.94 -12.13
C GLY A 51 -7.81 -1.79 -11.56
N LYS A 52 -6.83 -1.22 -12.27
CA LYS A 52 -5.43 -1.08 -11.77
C LYS A 52 -5.32 -0.45 -10.38
N SER A 53 -5.93 0.73 -10.20
CA SER A 53 -5.92 1.43 -8.91
C SER A 53 -6.68 0.64 -7.85
N VAL A 54 -7.77 -0.03 -8.23
CA VAL A 54 -8.55 -0.88 -7.33
C VAL A 54 -7.73 -2.08 -6.87
N THR A 55 -6.94 -2.71 -7.75
CA THR A 55 -6.01 -3.78 -7.40
C THR A 55 -5.02 -3.32 -6.33
N ALA A 56 -4.35 -2.19 -6.56
CA ALA A 56 -3.39 -1.65 -5.59
C ALA A 56 -4.04 -1.30 -4.24
N LEU A 57 -5.22 -0.65 -4.27
CA LEU A 57 -5.99 -0.32 -3.06
C LEU A 57 -6.48 -1.57 -2.33
N SER A 58 -6.84 -2.63 -3.07
CA SER A 58 -7.29 -3.91 -2.50
C SER A 58 -6.14 -4.61 -1.77
N ILE A 59 -4.94 -4.64 -2.37
CA ILE A 59 -3.72 -5.15 -1.73
C ILE A 59 -3.43 -4.39 -0.42
N MET A 60 -3.56 -3.06 -0.45
CA MET A 60 -3.39 -2.22 0.73
C MET A 60 -4.57 -2.30 1.73
N ARG A 61 -5.64 -3.04 1.40
CA ARG A 61 -6.93 -3.07 2.13
C ARG A 61 -7.55 -1.68 2.38
N LEU A 62 -7.41 -0.77 1.42
CA LEU A 62 -7.91 0.62 1.49
C LEU A 62 -9.20 0.84 0.71
N ILE A 63 -9.84 -0.22 0.24
CA ILE A 63 -11.17 -0.15 -0.40
C ILE A 63 -12.20 0.36 0.61
N GLN A 64 -12.91 1.43 0.25
CA GLN A 64 -13.98 2.04 1.02
C GLN A 64 -15.36 1.68 0.43
N PRO A 65 -16.44 1.75 1.22
CA PRO A 65 -17.80 1.64 0.69
C PRO A 65 -18.04 2.60 -0.49
N PRO A 66 -18.81 2.19 -1.52
CA PRO A 66 -19.57 0.94 -1.62
C PRO A 66 -18.74 -0.27 -2.10
N GLY A 67 -17.41 -0.16 -2.12
CA GLY A 67 -16.51 -1.25 -2.47
C GLY A 67 -16.29 -2.24 -1.33
N LYS A 68 -16.05 -3.51 -1.67
CA LYS A 68 -15.68 -4.57 -0.73
C LYS A 68 -14.74 -5.57 -1.38
N ILE A 69 -13.70 -5.98 -0.65
CA ILE A 69 -12.91 -7.17 -1.00
C ILE A 69 -13.74 -8.40 -0.60
N VAL A 70 -14.20 -9.17 -1.57
CA VAL A 70 -15.16 -10.26 -1.36
C VAL A 70 -14.51 -11.63 -1.27
N SER A 71 -13.32 -11.80 -1.85
CA SER A 71 -12.52 -13.02 -1.72
C SER A 71 -11.04 -12.76 -2.00
N GLY A 72 -10.24 -13.78 -1.67
CA GLY A 72 -8.82 -13.85 -2.00
C GLY A 72 -7.93 -13.80 -0.77
N LYS A 73 -6.63 -13.97 -1.01
CA LYS A 73 -5.56 -13.87 -0.01
C LYS A 73 -4.51 -12.88 -0.50
N ILE A 74 -3.98 -12.09 0.44
CA ILE A 74 -2.89 -11.15 0.19
C ILE A 74 -1.83 -11.48 1.23
N ILE A 75 -0.74 -12.10 0.81
CA ILE A 75 0.33 -12.59 1.68
C ILE A 75 1.54 -11.71 1.46
N LEU A 76 1.94 -10.95 2.48
CA LEU A 76 3.13 -10.10 2.47
C LEU A 76 4.14 -10.69 3.46
N ASN A 77 5.36 -10.99 3.00
CA ASN A 77 6.42 -11.58 3.84
C ASN A 77 5.94 -12.81 4.65
N GLY A 78 5.11 -13.66 4.03
CA GLY A 78 4.53 -14.85 4.67
C GLY A 78 3.28 -14.61 5.53
N GLU A 79 2.89 -13.36 5.78
CA GLU A 79 1.71 -13.03 6.58
C GLU A 79 0.47 -12.71 5.74
N ASP A 80 -0.66 -13.35 6.04
CA ASP A 80 -1.93 -13.08 5.37
C ASP A 80 -2.57 -11.77 5.90
N LEU A 81 -2.50 -10.72 5.09
CA LEU A 81 -3.04 -9.40 5.41
C LEU A 81 -4.55 -9.43 5.62
N MET A 82 -5.30 -10.36 5.03
CA MET A 82 -6.76 -10.43 5.21
C MET A 82 -7.16 -10.85 6.63
N LYS A 83 -6.25 -11.46 7.39
CA LYS A 83 -6.49 -11.90 8.77
C LYS A 83 -6.08 -10.86 9.83
N LYS A 84 -5.42 -9.78 9.41
CA LYS A 84 -4.93 -8.74 10.33
C LYS A 84 -6.07 -7.81 10.77
N SER A 85 -6.06 -7.41 12.03
CA SER A 85 -6.89 -6.32 12.54
C SER A 85 -6.48 -4.97 11.92
N GLU A 86 -7.34 -3.95 12.01
CA GLU A 86 -6.97 -2.61 11.55
C GLU A 86 -5.78 -2.02 12.33
N LYS A 87 -5.61 -2.39 13.61
CA LYS A 87 -4.46 -1.96 14.42
C LYS A 87 -3.15 -2.56 13.88
N GLU A 88 -3.16 -3.81 13.45
CA GLU A 88 -2.01 -4.45 12.82
C GLU A 88 -1.76 -3.91 11.42
N MET A 89 -2.81 -3.72 10.62
CA MET A 89 -2.71 -3.11 9.30
C MET A 89 -2.11 -1.69 9.36
N ARG A 90 -2.42 -0.91 10.40
CA ARG A 90 -1.79 0.40 10.64
C ARG A 90 -0.28 0.32 10.87
N LYS A 91 0.25 -0.77 11.44
CA LYS A 91 1.70 -0.95 11.60
C LYS A 91 2.36 -1.38 10.30
N ILE A 92 1.69 -2.25 9.55
CA ILE A 92 2.15 -2.78 8.26
C ILE A 92 2.20 -1.68 7.20
N ARG A 93 1.13 -0.89 7.08
CA ARG A 93 1.07 0.27 6.18
C ARG A 93 2.04 1.35 6.66
N GLY A 94 2.96 1.81 5.81
CA GLY A 94 3.98 2.80 6.15
C GLY A 94 5.26 2.22 6.77
N GLY A 95 5.18 1.02 7.37
CA GLY A 95 6.33 0.30 7.93
C GLY A 95 6.92 -0.74 6.97
N GLU A 96 6.08 -1.70 6.56
CA GLU A 96 6.45 -2.84 5.71
C GLU A 96 6.10 -2.59 4.23
N ILE A 97 4.94 -1.96 3.98
CA ILE A 97 4.46 -1.63 2.64
C ILE A 97 3.92 -0.20 2.63
N SER A 98 4.28 0.56 1.60
CA SER A 98 3.90 1.96 1.45
C SER A 98 3.27 2.21 0.09
N MET A 99 2.38 3.20 0.01
CA MET A 99 1.73 3.60 -1.22
C MET A 99 1.92 5.10 -1.44
N ILE A 100 2.26 5.47 -2.67
CA ILE A 100 2.24 6.85 -3.15
C ILE A 100 1.00 6.99 -4.02
N PHE A 101 0.06 7.85 -3.62
CA PHE A 101 -1.18 8.05 -4.34
C PHE A 101 -0.97 8.91 -5.60
N GLN A 102 -1.78 8.68 -6.63
CA GLN A 102 -1.73 9.44 -7.89
C GLN A 102 -1.90 10.96 -7.70
N ARG A 103 -2.65 11.37 -6.67
CA ARG A 103 -2.75 12.76 -6.22
C ARG A 103 -2.03 12.92 -4.88
N PRO A 104 -0.69 13.10 -4.87
CA PRO A 104 0.06 13.14 -3.62
C PRO A 104 -0.32 14.35 -2.75
N MET A 105 -0.72 15.47 -3.38
CA MET A 105 -1.11 16.69 -2.67
C MET A 105 -2.32 16.49 -1.74
N SER A 106 -3.25 15.59 -2.07
CA SER A 106 -4.39 15.31 -1.18
C SER A 106 -4.01 14.50 0.06
N SER A 107 -2.77 13.98 0.12
CA SER A 107 -2.27 13.22 1.26
C SER A 107 -1.49 14.08 2.25
N LEU A 108 -1.18 15.33 1.89
CA LEU A 108 -0.49 16.30 2.73
C LEU A 108 -1.50 17.29 3.32
N ASN A 109 -1.32 17.61 4.60
CA ASN A 109 -2.07 18.69 5.22
C ASN A 109 -1.36 20.03 4.95
N PRO A 110 -1.96 20.97 4.19
CA PRO A 110 -1.31 22.22 3.81
C PRO A 110 -1.07 23.17 4.98
N THR A 111 -1.72 22.95 6.14
CA THR A 111 -1.52 23.80 7.32
C THR A 111 -0.26 23.46 8.11
N PHE A 112 0.40 22.33 7.81
CA PHE A 112 1.62 21.89 8.48
C PHE A 112 2.82 21.88 7.54
N LYS A 113 3.97 22.32 8.02
CA LYS A 113 5.25 22.16 7.30
C LYS A 113 5.55 20.68 7.03
N ILE A 114 6.17 20.39 5.89
CA ILE A 114 6.49 19.02 5.49
C ILE A 114 7.32 18.26 6.54
N GLY A 115 8.30 18.93 7.16
CA GLY A 115 9.12 18.33 8.22
C GLY A 115 8.32 17.87 9.43
N VAL A 116 7.24 18.58 9.80
CA VAL A 116 6.37 18.18 10.94
C VAL A 116 5.62 16.90 10.60
N GLN A 117 4.98 16.86 9.43
CA GLN A 117 4.19 15.70 9.01
C GLN A 117 5.06 14.45 8.85
N MET A 118 6.27 14.59 8.29
CA MET A 118 7.24 13.50 8.18
C MET A 118 7.73 13.03 9.56
N THR A 119 8.01 13.96 10.48
CA THR A 119 8.42 13.63 11.86
C THR A 119 7.37 12.79 12.56
N ASP A 120 6.09 13.17 12.46
CA ASP A 120 4.99 12.45 13.10
C ASP A 120 4.83 11.04 12.54
N ILE A 121 4.90 10.87 11.22
CA ILE A 121 4.87 9.54 10.58
C ILE A 121 6.04 8.68 11.07
N ILE A 122 7.26 9.21 11.06
CA ILE A 122 8.44 8.48 11.52
C ILE A 122 8.26 8.01 12.97
N ARG A 123 7.75 8.87 13.86
CA ARG A 123 7.51 8.52 15.27
C ARG A 123 6.47 7.42 15.44
N VAL A 124 5.40 7.46 14.66
CA VAL A 124 4.34 6.44 14.70
C VAL A 124 4.87 5.05 14.36
N HIS A 125 5.86 4.96 13.46
CA HIS A 125 6.36 3.67 12.96
C HIS A 125 7.71 3.22 13.54
N GLN A 126 8.54 4.13 14.08
CA GLN A 126 9.94 3.81 14.42
C GLN A 126 10.32 4.04 15.88
N ASN A 127 9.37 4.41 16.75
CA ASN A 127 9.59 4.61 18.19
C ASN A 127 10.81 5.51 18.52
N LEU A 128 11.00 6.57 17.73
CA LEU A 128 12.08 7.53 17.90
C LEU A 128 11.63 8.74 18.73
N SER A 129 12.57 9.40 19.40
CA SER A 129 12.31 10.71 19.99
C SER A 129 11.96 11.73 18.91
N LYS A 130 11.33 12.85 19.32
CA LYS A 130 10.97 13.92 18.38
C LYS A 130 12.19 14.49 17.66
N LYS A 131 13.33 14.60 18.35
CA LYS A 131 14.59 15.10 17.78
C LYS A 131 15.13 14.14 16.73
N GLU A 132 15.28 12.86 17.06
CA GLU A 132 15.78 11.85 16.12
C GLU A 132 14.89 11.68 14.88
N ALA A 133 13.57 11.76 15.07
CA ALA A 133 12.62 11.70 13.97
C ALA A 133 12.72 12.92 13.05
N LEU A 134 12.96 14.12 13.61
CA LEU A 134 13.18 15.34 12.83
C LEU A 134 14.49 15.27 12.05
N ASP A 135 15.59 14.84 12.69
CA ASP A 135 16.89 14.68 12.02
C ASP A 135 16.78 13.69 10.84
N ARG A 136 16.04 12.59 11.04
CA ARG A 136 15.75 11.62 9.99
C ARG A 136 14.86 12.19 8.89
N ALA A 137 13.85 13.00 9.23
CA ALA A 137 13.01 13.67 8.24
C ALA A 137 13.82 14.62 7.37
N ILE A 138 14.68 15.44 7.97
CA ILE A 138 15.60 16.35 7.26
C ILE A 138 16.51 15.55 6.33
N LYS A 139 17.15 14.48 6.84
CA LYS A 139 17.98 13.61 6.01
C LYS A 139 17.23 13.08 4.77
N ARG A 140 15.97 12.66 4.92
CA ARG A 140 15.15 12.18 3.79
C ARG A 140 14.79 13.29 2.79
N LEU A 141 14.58 14.52 3.26
CA LEU A 141 14.38 15.66 2.35
C LEU A 141 15.66 15.99 1.59
N ASN A 142 16.84 15.90 2.23
CA ASN A 142 18.13 16.07 1.57
C ASN A 142 18.36 15.00 0.50
N ASP A 143 18.01 13.73 0.77
CA ASP A 143 18.13 12.61 -0.18
C ASP A 143 17.40 12.90 -1.51
N VAL A 144 16.33 13.70 -1.47
CA VAL A 144 15.53 14.11 -2.64
C VAL A 144 15.70 15.58 -3.03
N LYS A 145 16.71 16.26 -2.46
CA LYS A 145 17.08 17.66 -2.76
C LYS A 145 15.96 18.69 -2.50
N LEU A 146 15.22 18.53 -1.40
CA LEU A 146 14.10 19.40 -0.99
C LEU A 146 14.36 20.18 0.31
N SER A 147 15.61 20.30 0.73
CA SER A 147 16.05 20.90 2.00
C SER A 147 16.69 22.27 1.83
#